data_AF-A0A380FHF3-F1
#
_entry.id   AF-A0A380FHF3-F1
#
_cell.length_a   1.000
_cell.length_b   1.000
_cell.length_c   1.000
_cell.angle_alpha   90.00
_cell.angle_beta   90.00
_cell.angle_gamma   90.00
#
_symmetry.space_group_name_H-M   'P 1'
#
loop_
_entity.id
_entity.type
_entity.pdbx_description
1 polymer ?
#
loop_
_entity_poly.entity_id
_entity_poly.type
_entity_poly.pdbx_seq_one_letter_code
_entity_poly.pdbx_strand_id
1 'polypeptide(L)'
;MRFWTFAQEIYQEWYLGYKLFEEVEKKPKRSNFKNGYIYDEVVLRPVAEIKSLLEDLKNAGYHIAIATGRPRTETIVPFETLGIKALFEEQHIVTASEVLIAEDHYPDLKPLGKPNPFSYLATLEGNELDRYKHYATNQENRVNKDDVFVVGDSLADLLSAKKIGATFIGPLTGLKGQNAREELESYGAEYIVDHVGEIRNILL
;
A
#
# COMPACT_ATOMS: atom_id res chain seq x y z
N MET A 1 14.51 27.54 1.83
CA MET A 1 14.27 26.51 0.79
C MET A 1 15.52 25.66 0.48
N ARG A 2 16.71 26.23 0.23
CA ARG A 2 17.93 25.45 -0.15
C ARG A 2 18.35 24.36 0.85
N PHE A 3 18.27 24.62 2.16
CA PHE A 3 18.65 23.62 3.19
C PHE A 3 17.71 22.41 3.19
N TRP A 4 16.40 22.64 3.03
CA TRP A 4 15.41 21.57 2.99
C TRP A 4 15.65 20.63 1.81
N THR A 5 15.84 21.18 0.60
CA THR A 5 16.11 20.38 -0.61
C THR A 5 17.41 19.59 -0.45
N PHE A 6 18.45 20.20 0.09
CA PHE A 6 19.72 19.51 0.36
C PHE A 6 19.53 18.34 1.34
N ALA A 7 18.84 18.56 2.46
CA ALA A 7 18.60 17.53 3.46
C ALA A 7 17.76 16.37 2.89
N GLN A 8 16.71 16.68 2.12
CA GLN A 8 15.85 15.69 1.46
C GLN A 8 16.64 14.85 0.45
N GLU A 9 17.51 15.46 -0.37
CA GLU A 9 18.35 14.72 -1.31
C GLU A 9 19.33 13.77 -0.61
N ILE A 10 19.93 14.20 0.50
CA ILE A 10 20.82 13.35 1.30
C ILE A 10 20.07 12.13 1.84
N TYR A 11 18.85 12.35 2.36
CA TYR A 11 17.98 11.27 2.83
C TYR A 11 17.61 10.32 1.70
N GLN A 12 17.17 10.84 0.56
CA GLN A 12 16.76 10.02 -0.59
C GLN A 12 17.91 9.14 -1.08
N GLU A 13 19.12 9.67 -1.18
CA GLU A 13 20.28 8.86 -1.59
C GLU A 13 20.66 7.79 -0.54
N TRP A 14 20.40 8.04 0.75
CA TRP A 14 20.57 7.01 1.78
C TRP A 14 19.53 5.90 1.67
N TYR A 15 18.28 6.27 1.43
CA TYR A 15 17.17 5.33 1.37
C TYR A 15 17.16 4.55 0.05
N LEU A 16 17.09 5.24 -1.09
CA LEU A 16 17.07 4.62 -2.42
C LEU A 16 18.42 3.98 -2.79
N GLY A 17 19.52 4.54 -2.26
CA GLY A 17 20.87 4.21 -2.71
C GLY A 17 21.28 5.00 -3.94
N TYR A 18 22.59 5.05 -4.20
CA TYR A 18 23.17 5.95 -5.19
C TYR A 18 22.69 5.69 -6.62
N LYS A 19 22.36 4.43 -6.97
CA LYS A 19 21.88 4.07 -8.33
C LYS A 19 20.45 4.55 -8.55
N LEU A 20 19.54 4.14 -7.68
CA LEU A 20 18.12 4.50 -7.78
C LEU A 20 17.89 6.00 -7.57
N PHE A 21 18.73 6.67 -6.77
CA PHE A 21 18.66 8.12 -6.62
C PHE A 21 18.76 8.85 -7.97
N GLU A 22 19.72 8.48 -8.82
CA GLU A 22 19.89 9.12 -10.13
C GLU A 22 18.68 8.88 -11.04
N GLU A 23 18.11 7.68 -10.96
CA GLU A 23 16.96 7.28 -11.76
C GLU A 23 15.65 7.93 -11.32
N VAL A 24 15.41 8.02 -10.01
CA VAL A 24 14.16 8.52 -9.42
C VAL A 24 14.17 10.04 -9.29
N GLU A 25 15.21 10.61 -8.69
CA GLU A 25 15.31 12.05 -8.41
C GLU A 25 15.79 12.85 -9.63
N LYS A 26 16.25 12.17 -10.69
CA LYS A 26 16.83 12.77 -11.91
C LYS A 26 17.96 13.77 -11.58
N LYS A 27 18.76 13.43 -10.57
CA LYS A 27 19.87 14.24 -10.05
C LYS A 27 21.14 13.39 -9.91
N PRO A 28 22.33 13.99 -10.05
CA PRO A 28 23.57 13.25 -9.88
C PRO A 28 23.72 12.76 -8.44
N LYS A 29 24.17 11.51 -8.27
CA LYS A 29 24.55 10.98 -6.95
C LYS A 29 25.70 11.78 -6.34
N ARG A 30 25.75 11.83 -5.02
CA ARG A 30 26.80 12.50 -4.25
C ARG A 30 27.87 11.53 -3.76
N SER A 31 27.53 10.25 -3.73
CA SER A 31 28.35 9.16 -3.22
C SER A 31 28.24 7.93 -4.13
N ASN A 32 29.16 6.99 -3.95
CA ASN A 32 29.17 5.69 -4.62
C ASN A 32 29.13 4.51 -3.64
N PHE A 33 28.92 4.78 -2.36
CA PHE A 33 28.93 3.77 -1.28
C PHE A 33 27.56 3.55 -0.63
N LYS A 34 26.60 4.45 -0.82
CA LYS A 34 25.24 4.31 -0.27
C LYS A 34 24.47 3.28 -1.09
N ASN A 35 24.43 2.04 -0.63
CA ASN A 35 23.77 0.96 -1.36
C ASN A 35 22.23 1.05 -1.35
N GLY A 36 21.66 1.73 -0.34
CA GLY A 36 20.22 1.97 -0.20
C GLY A 36 19.58 1.10 0.87
N TYR A 37 18.98 1.71 1.89
CA TYR A 37 18.19 1.00 2.91
C TYR A 37 16.87 0.42 2.36
N ILE A 38 16.44 0.83 1.16
CA ILE A 38 15.28 0.26 0.46
C ILE A 38 15.42 -1.25 0.20
N TYR A 39 16.65 -1.77 0.15
CA TYR A 39 16.93 -3.21 -0.01
C TYR A 39 16.95 -3.97 1.33
N ASP A 40 17.04 -3.26 2.46
CA ASP A 40 17.16 -3.79 3.81
C ASP A 40 15.99 -3.31 4.69
N GLU A 41 14.77 -3.43 4.16
CA GLU A 41 13.54 -3.01 4.84
C GLU A 41 13.25 -3.85 6.09
N VAL A 42 12.68 -3.19 7.10
CA VAL A 42 12.31 -3.88 8.36
C VAL A 42 11.06 -4.72 8.12
N VAL A 43 11.24 -6.03 8.14
CA VAL A 43 10.16 -6.99 7.95
C VAL A 43 9.39 -7.21 9.26
N LEU A 44 8.07 -7.05 9.20
CA LEU A 44 7.18 -7.22 10.38
C LEU A 44 6.88 -8.70 10.70
N ARG A 45 6.96 -9.58 9.71
CA ARG A 45 6.69 -11.03 9.84
C ARG A 45 7.60 -11.85 8.94
N PRO A 46 8.03 -13.06 9.34
CA PRO A 46 8.90 -13.89 8.50
C PRO A 46 8.42 -13.99 7.05
N VAL A 47 9.28 -13.66 6.09
CA VAL A 47 8.90 -13.60 4.66
C VAL A 47 8.33 -14.92 4.16
N ALA A 48 8.87 -16.06 4.64
CA ALA A 48 8.38 -17.38 4.29
C ALA A 48 6.93 -17.63 4.74
N GLU A 49 6.55 -17.12 5.91
CA GLU A 49 5.18 -17.20 6.43
C GLU A 49 4.22 -16.39 5.56
N ILE A 50 4.61 -15.17 5.19
CA ILE A 50 3.80 -14.30 4.32
C ILE A 50 3.65 -14.90 2.92
N LYS A 51 4.72 -15.47 2.36
CA LYS A 51 4.66 -16.16 1.06
C LYS A 51 3.65 -17.30 1.08
N SER A 52 3.73 -18.20 2.07
CA SER A 52 2.79 -19.30 2.22
C SER A 52 1.35 -18.81 2.38
N LEU A 53 1.11 -17.78 3.20
CA LEU A 53 -0.22 -17.21 3.36
C LEU A 53 -0.79 -16.67 2.03
N LEU A 54 0.00 -15.87 1.30
CA LEU A 54 -0.44 -15.30 0.03
C LEU A 54 -0.68 -16.37 -1.04
N GLU A 55 0.16 -17.41 -1.08
CA GLU A 55 -0.02 -18.57 -1.98
C GLU A 55 -1.29 -19.35 -1.64
N ASP A 56 -1.56 -19.61 -0.36
CA ASP A 56 -2.77 -20.32 0.07
C ASP A 56 -4.03 -19.53 -0.23
N LEU A 57 -4.02 -18.20 -0.03
CA LEU A 57 -5.13 -17.34 -0.43
C LEU A 57 -5.40 -17.44 -1.94
N LYS A 58 -4.35 -17.40 -2.77
CA LYS A 58 -4.51 -17.59 -4.23
C LYS A 58 -5.06 -18.98 -4.57
N ASN A 59 -4.57 -20.02 -3.89
CA ASN A 59 -5.06 -21.40 -4.09
C ASN A 59 -6.54 -21.57 -3.69
N ALA A 60 -7.00 -20.80 -2.70
CA ALA A 60 -8.40 -20.74 -2.30
C ALA A 60 -9.28 -19.87 -3.24
N GLY A 61 -8.70 -19.27 -4.27
CA GLY A 61 -9.41 -18.50 -5.28
C GLY A 61 -9.45 -16.98 -5.04
N TYR A 62 -8.72 -16.47 -4.03
CA TYR A 62 -8.61 -15.03 -3.82
C TYR A 62 -7.66 -14.38 -4.83
N HIS A 63 -8.06 -13.19 -5.30
CA HIS A 63 -7.14 -12.26 -5.95
C HIS A 63 -6.47 -11.39 -4.89
N ILE A 64 -5.14 -11.28 -4.95
CA ILE A 64 -4.36 -10.46 -4.01
C ILE A 64 -3.85 -9.19 -4.70
N ALA A 65 -3.88 -8.07 -3.97
CA ALA A 65 -3.60 -6.74 -4.50
C ALA A 65 -2.91 -5.84 -3.46
N ILE A 66 -2.35 -4.70 -3.90
CA ILE A 66 -1.61 -3.77 -3.03
C ILE A 66 -2.10 -2.33 -3.25
N ALA A 67 -2.66 -1.71 -2.20
CA ALA A 67 -2.97 -0.29 -2.14
C ALA A 67 -2.15 0.41 -1.03
N THR A 68 -1.14 1.20 -1.40
CA THR A 68 -0.18 1.79 -0.45
C THR A 68 0.05 3.28 -0.65
N GLY A 69 0.37 3.98 0.44
CA GLY A 69 0.81 5.39 0.42
C GLY A 69 2.31 5.56 0.08
N ARG A 70 3.05 4.46 -0.08
CA ARG A 70 4.44 4.51 -0.57
C ARG A 70 4.45 4.84 -2.06
N PRO A 71 5.47 5.54 -2.59
CA PRO A 71 5.70 5.64 -4.02
C PRO A 71 5.98 4.27 -4.66
N ARG A 72 5.86 4.20 -5.98
CA ARG A 72 6.03 2.97 -6.75
C ARG A 72 7.40 2.32 -6.54
N THR A 73 8.50 3.06 -6.68
CA THR A 73 9.85 2.52 -6.44
C THR A 73 10.00 1.97 -5.02
N GLU A 74 9.48 2.69 -4.02
CA GLU A 74 9.53 2.30 -2.59
C GLU A 74 8.59 1.15 -2.22
N THR A 75 7.81 0.66 -3.19
CA THR A 75 6.93 -0.51 -3.05
C THR A 75 7.53 -1.70 -3.79
N ILE A 76 7.91 -1.49 -5.05
CA ILE A 76 8.37 -2.56 -5.94
C ILE A 76 9.73 -3.09 -5.52
N VAL A 77 10.71 -2.21 -5.26
CA VAL A 77 12.08 -2.63 -4.93
C VAL A 77 12.14 -3.47 -3.65
N PRO A 78 11.49 -3.09 -2.53
CA PRO A 78 11.44 -3.96 -1.35
C PRO A 78 10.74 -5.31 -1.64
N PHE A 79 9.63 -5.30 -2.39
CA PHE A 79 8.89 -6.52 -2.68
C PHE A 79 9.66 -7.48 -3.60
N GLU A 80 10.42 -6.95 -4.56
CA GLU A 80 11.33 -7.73 -5.41
C GLU A 80 12.49 -8.30 -4.59
N THR A 81 13.08 -7.49 -3.72
CA THR A 81 14.20 -7.90 -2.86
C THR A 81 13.79 -9.03 -1.90
N LEU A 82 12.58 -8.95 -1.33
CA LEU A 82 12.01 -10.01 -0.49
C LEU A 82 11.45 -11.19 -1.32
N GLY A 83 11.43 -11.06 -2.65
CA GLY A 83 10.92 -12.08 -3.58
C GLY A 83 9.43 -12.35 -3.43
N ILE A 84 8.64 -11.38 -3.00
CA ILE A 84 7.17 -11.47 -2.87
C ILE A 84 6.44 -10.75 -4.01
N LYS A 85 7.12 -9.88 -4.77
CA LYS A 85 6.52 -9.15 -5.91
C LYS A 85 5.86 -10.09 -6.92
N ALA A 86 6.46 -11.25 -7.19
CA ALA A 86 5.96 -12.22 -8.17
C ALA A 86 4.56 -12.79 -7.84
N LEU A 87 4.10 -12.63 -6.59
CA LEU A 87 2.77 -13.07 -6.18
C LEU A 87 1.68 -12.08 -6.61
N PHE A 88 2.05 -10.81 -6.84
CA PHE A 88 1.15 -9.71 -7.17
C PHE A 88 1.23 -9.32 -8.65
N GLU A 89 0.08 -9.30 -9.29
CA GLU A 89 -0.07 -8.88 -10.67
C GLU A 89 0.03 -7.36 -10.79
N GLU A 90 0.67 -6.88 -11.86
CA GLU A 90 1.07 -5.48 -12.00
C GLU A 90 -0.13 -4.52 -12.02
N GLN A 91 -1.20 -4.93 -12.68
CA GLN A 91 -2.46 -4.19 -12.76
C GLN A 91 -3.21 -4.13 -11.42
N HIS A 92 -2.78 -4.85 -10.39
CA HIS A 92 -3.40 -4.86 -9.06
C HIS A 92 -2.49 -4.22 -8.00
N ILE A 93 -1.52 -3.40 -8.42
CA ILE A 93 -0.64 -2.63 -7.54
C ILE A 93 -0.84 -1.14 -7.79
N VAL A 94 -1.36 -0.44 -6.79
CA VAL A 94 -1.59 1.02 -6.79
C VAL A 94 -0.90 1.64 -5.59
N THR A 95 -0.15 2.69 -5.86
CA THR A 95 0.77 3.34 -4.94
C THR A 95 0.48 4.84 -4.89
N ALA A 96 1.22 5.61 -4.09
CA ALA A 96 1.10 7.06 -4.11
C ALA A 96 1.47 7.67 -5.48
N SER A 97 2.25 6.97 -6.30
CA SER A 97 2.58 7.44 -7.66
C SER A 97 1.33 7.51 -8.54
N GLU A 98 0.47 6.49 -8.51
CA GLU A 98 -0.80 6.49 -9.27
C GLU A 98 -1.78 7.53 -8.73
N VAL A 99 -1.83 7.73 -7.41
CA VAL A 99 -2.62 8.81 -6.80
C VAL A 99 -2.18 10.17 -7.35
N LEU A 100 -0.88 10.46 -7.36
CA LEU A 100 -0.36 11.73 -7.89
C LEU A 100 -0.68 11.91 -9.38
N ILE A 101 -0.59 10.84 -10.17
CA ILE A 101 -0.99 10.86 -11.58
C ILE A 101 -2.48 11.20 -11.71
N ALA A 102 -3.35 10.53 -10.95
CA ALA A 102 -4.79 10.79 -10.97
C ALA A 102 -5.13 12.22 -10.56
N GLU A 103 -4.46 12.73 -9.53
CA GLU A 103 -4.63 14.10 -9.05
C GLU A 103 -4.12 15.15 -10.05
N ASP A 104 -3.08 14.85 -10.83
CA ASP A 104 -2.61 15.73 -11.91
C ASP A 104 -3.61 15.78 -13.08
N HIS A 105 -4.19 14.63 -13.44
CA HIS A 105 -5.21 14.55 -14.50
C HIS A 105 -6.56 15.13 -14.08
N TYR A 106 -6.91 15.03 -12.80
CA TYR A 106 -8.19 15.46 -12.24
C TYR A 106 -7.98 16.31 -10.98
N PRO A 107 -7.46 17.55 -11.12
CA PRO A 107 -7.12 18.40 -9.98
C PRO A 107 -8.33 18.77 -9.12
N ASP A 108 -9.53 18.83 -9.70
CA ASP A 108 -10.77 19.13 -8.99
C ASP A 108 -11.26 17.96 -8.10
N LEU A 109 -10.67 16.77 -8.26
CA LEU A 109 -11.00 15.57 -7.45
C LEU A 109 -10.02 15.35 -6.29
N LYS A 110 -9.02 16.24 -6.11
CA LYS A 110 -8.12 16.17 -4.95
C LYS A 110 -8.89 16.39 -3.65
N PRO A 111 -8.49 15.74 -2.54
CA PRO A 111 -7.42 14.74 -2.43
C PRO A 111 -7.89 13.31 -2.76
N LEU A 112 -7.05 12.54 -3.44
CA LEU A 112 -7.28 11.12 -3.79
C LEU A 112 -6.43 10.15 -2.96
N GLY A 113 -5.52 10.66 -2.11
CA GLY A 113 -4.85 9.84 -1.11
C GLY A 113 -5.80 9.33 -0.02
N LYS A 114 -5.41 8.26 0.67
CA LYS A 114 -6.17 7.73 1.83
C LYS A 114 -6.48 8.87 2.82
N PRO A 115 -7.71 8.98 3.35
CA PRO A 115 -8.77 7.96 3.40
C PRO A 115 -9.69 7.89 2.17
N ASN A 116 -9.35 8.56 1.07
CA ASN A 116 -10.06 8.36 -0.19
C ASN A 116 -9.81 6.92 -0.71
N PRO A 117 -10.85 6.16 -1.11
CA PRO A 117 -10.71 4.77 -1.52
C PRO A 117 -10.23 4.59 -2.98
N PHE A 118 -9.83 5.66 -3.67
CA PHE A 118 -9.33 5.60 -5.05
C PHE A 118 -8.32 4.46 -5.25
N SER A 119 -7.32 4.37 -4.37
CA SER A 119 -6.28 3.34 -4.49
C SER A 119 -6.85 1.93 -4.39
N TYR A 120 -7.81 1.69 -3.48
CA TYR A 120 -8.47 0.39 -3.34
C TYR A 120 -9.32 0.02 -4.55
N LEU A 121 -10.10 0.97 -5.08
CA LEU A 121 -10.92 0.72 -6.28
C LEU A 121 -10.04 0.47 -7.51
N ALA A 122 -8.99 1.24 -7.69
CA ALA A 122 -8.03 1.05 -8.77
C ALA A 122 -7.29 -0.30 -8.67
N THR A 123 -6.95 -0.75 -7.45
CA THR A 123 -6.37 -2.09 -7.28
C THR A 123 -7.36 -3.20 -7.56
N LEU A 124 -8.63 -3.02 -7.19
CA LEU A 124 -9.65 -4.05 -7.32
C LEU A 124 -10.06 -4.23 -8.78
N GLU A 125 -10.30 -3.12 -9.48
CA GLU A 125 -10.87 -3.12 -10.82
C GLU A 125 -9.83 -3.10 -11.95
N GLY A 126 -8.55 -2.91 -11.63
CA GLY A 126 -7.43 -2.84 -12.57
C GLY A 126 -6.85 -1.43 -12.68
N ASN A 127 -5.54 -1.30 -12.48
CA ASN A 127 -4.81 -0.04 -12.51
C ASN A 127 -4.65 0.50 -13.94
N GLU A 128 -5.70 1.15 -14.43
CA GLU A 128 -5.85 1.63 -15.80
C GLU A 128 -6.12 3.14 -15.82
N LEU A 129 -5.23 3.91 -16.46
CA LEU A 129 -5.24 5.38 -16.45
C LEU A 129 -6.56 5.98 -16.95
N ASP A 130 -7.12 5.41 -18.03
CA ASP A 130 -8.38 5.83 -18.64
C ASP A 130 -9.60 5.62 -17.73
N ARG A 131 -9.46 4.78 -16.69
CA ARG A 131 -10.49 4.54 -15.68
C ARG A 131 -10.27 5.30 -14.38
N TYR A 132 -9.21 6.11 -14.23
CA TYR A 132 -8.94 6.80 -12.96
C TYR A 132 -10.09 7.72 -12.52
N LYS A 133 -10.78 8.40 -13.44
CA LYS A 133 -11.96 9.19 -13.11
C LYS A 133 -13.09 8.33 -12.52
N HIS A 134 -13.25 7.10 -13.01
CA HIS A 134 -14.22 6.15 -12.50
C HIS A 134 -13.89 5.78 -11.04
N TYR A 135 -12.63 5.50 -10.74
CA TYR A 135 -12.18 5.15 -9.39
C TYR A 135 -12.26 6.34 -8.41
N ALA A 136 -12.14 7.56 -8.92
CA ALA A 136 -12.18 8.79 -8.14
C ALA A 136 -13.61 9.32 -7.86
N THR A 137 -14.65 8.73 -8.44
CA THR A 137 -16.04 9.21 -8.34
C THR A 137 -17.01 8.07 -8.00
N ASN A 138 -18.19 8.39 -7.45
CA ASN A 138 -19.24 7.41 -7.11
C ASN A 138 -18.70 6.21 -6.31
N GLN A 139 -17.92 6.49 -5.27
CA GLN A 139 -17.12 5.49 -4.56
C GLN A 139 -17.87 4.73 -3.45
N GLU A 140 -19.10 5.12 -3.15
CA GLU A 140 -19.90 4.55 -2.05
C GLU A 140 -20.47 3.17 -2.44
N ASN A 141 -20.32 2.17 -1.56
CA ASN A 141 -20.90 0.82 -1.70
C ASN A 141 -20.67 0.18 -3.07
N ARG A 142 -19.42 0.26 -3.56
CA ARG A 142 -18.99 -0.26 -4.85
C ARG A 142 -18.82 -1.77 -4.89
N VAL A 143 -18.73 -2.43 -3.73
CA VAL A 143 -18.46 -3.86 -3.60
C VAL A 143 -19.39 -4.51 -2.57
N ASN A 144 -19.51 -5.84 -2.62
CA ASN A 144 -20.15 -6.59 -1.54
C ASN A 144 -19.14 -6.91 -0.44
N LYS A 145 -19.59 -6.82 0.80
CA LYS A 145 -18.76 -7.07 1.98
C LYS A 145 -18.13 -8.47 2.01
N ASP A 146 -18.79 -9.46 1.42
CA ASP A 146 -18.35 -10.86 1.47
C ASP A 146 -17.36 -11.19 0.34
N ASP A 147 -17.18 -10.29 -0.63
CA ASP A 147 -16.33 -10.49 -1.82
C ASP A 147 -14.96 -9.79 -1.69
N VAL A 148 -14.87 -8.73 -0.87
CA VAL A 148 -13.67 -7.87 -0.79
C VAL A 148 -13.27 -7.64 0.66
N PHE A 149 -12.00 -7.95 0.95
CA PHE A 149 -11.40 -7.81 2.27
C PHE A 149 -10.22 -6.83 2.21
N VAL A 150 -10.35 -5.69 2.89
CA VAL A 150 -9.28 -4.71 3.04
C VAL A 150 -8.48 -5.03 4.30
N VAL A 151 -7.20 -5.35 4.12
CA VAL A 151 -6.26 -5.63 5.22
C VAL A 151 -5.31 -4.45 5.38
N GLY A 152 -5.39 -3.74 6.51
CA GLY A 152 -4.56 -2.56 6.78
C GLY A 152 -4.60 -2.13 8.25
N ASP A 153 -3.54 -1.54 8.76
CA ASP A 153 -3.41 -1.18 10.19
C ASP A 153 -3.96 0.21 10.52
N SER A 154 -4.22 1.05 9.51
CA SER A 154 -4.59 2.44 9.73
C SER A 154 -6.10 2.68 9.73
N LEU A 155 -6.53 3.70 10.50
CA LEU A 155 -7.91 4.18 10.44
C LEU A 155 -8.31 4.63 9.02
N ALA A 156 -7.35 5.14 8.23
CA ALA A 156 -7.63 5.57 6.86
C ALA A 156 -8.00 4.40 5.92
N ASP A 157 -7.43 3.22 6.16
CA ASP A 157 -7.78 1.98 5.46
C ASP A 157 -9.18 1.52 5.83
N LEU A 158 -9.51 1.55 7.12
CA LEU A 158 -10.85 1.23 7.63
C LEU A 158 -11.92 2.14 7.00
N LEU A 159 -11.67 3.45 6.97
CA LEU A 159 -12.60 4.41 6.37
C LEU A 159 -12.75 4.18 4.86
N SER A 160 -11.66 3.81 4.17
CA SER A 160 -11.72 3.45 2.76
C SER A 160 -12.54 2.18 2.52
N ALA A 161 -12.34 1.14 3.32
CA ALA A 161 -13.06 -0.13 3.25
C ALA A 161 -14.57 0.08 3.45
N LYS A 162 -14.93 0.80 4.51
CA LYS A 162 -16.32 1.15 4.82
C LYS A 162 -16.98 1.93 3.68
N LYS A 163 -16.27 2.90 3.13
CA LYS A 163 -16.78 3.72 2.02
C LYS A 163 -17.13 2.87 0.80
N ILE A 164 -16.27 1.92 0.43
CA ILE A 164 -16.56 1.05 -0.73
C ILE A 164 -17.52 -0.10 -0.40
N GLY A 165 -17.83 -0.36 0.87
CA GLY A 165 -18.67 -1.49 1.30
C GLY A 165 -17.91 -2.81 1.46
N ALA A 166 -16.58 -2.77 1.59
CA ALA A 166 -15.73 -3.94 1.82
C ALA A 166 -15.66 -4.31 3.31
N THR A 167 -15.35 -5.57 3.60
CA THR A 167 -15.01 -6.01 4.96
C THR A 167 -13.60 -5.53 5.32
N PHE A 168 -13.41 -4.99 6.52
CA PHE A 168 -12.09 -4.59 7.01
C PHE A 168 -11.49 -5.60 8.00
N ILE A 169 -10.19 -5.86 7.87
CA ILE A 169 -9.39 -6.65 8.82
C ILE A 169 -8.18 -5.82 9.25
N GLY A 170 -8.15 -5.42 10.53
CA GLY A 170 -7.11 -4.56 11.09
C GLY A 170 -6.02 -5.31 11.85
N PRO A 171 -4.83 -5.60 11.24
CA PRO A 171 -3.68 -6.10 11.99
C PRO A 171 -3.06 -5.03 12.89
N LEU A 172 -2.71 -5.39 14.13
CA LEU A 172 -2.13 -4.49 15.14
C LEU A 172 -0.59 -4.39 15.05
N THR A 173 -0.06 -4.41 13.83
CA THR A 173 1.38 -4.28 13.53
C THR A 173 1.79 -2.88 13.07
N GLY A 174 0.86 -1.92 13.06
CA GLY A 174 1.11 -0.51 12.78
C GLY A 174 1.96 0.17 13.85
N LEU A 175 2.29 1.45 13.65
CA LEU A 175 3.13 2.22 14.59
C LEU A 175 2.51 2.35 15.99
N LYS A 176 1.18 2.40 16.09
CA LYS A 176 0.45 2.40 17.38
C LYS A 176 0.42 1.00 18.04
N GLY A 177 0.75 -0.05 17.30
CA GLY A 177 0.67 -1.44 17.73
C GLY A 177 -0.70 -1.77 18.33
N GLN A 178 -0.69 -2.42 19.49
CA GLN A 178 -1.89 -2.82 20.23
C GLN A 178 -2.78 -1.64 20.65
N ASN A 179 -2.22 -0.43 20.80
CA ASN A 179 -2.99 0.75 21.18
C ASN A 179 -3.93 1.25 20.07
N ALA A 180 -3.84 0.71 18.84
CA ALA A 180 -4.79 1.02 17.76
C ALA A 180 -6.15 0.33 17.94
N ARG A 181 -6.24 -0.72 18.77
CA ARG A 181 -7.43 -1.57 18.89
C ARG A 181 -8.69 -0.77 19.22
N GLU A 182 -8.65 0.04 20.28
CA GLU A 182 -9.81 0.82 20.73
C GLU A 182 -10.29 1.81 19.64
N GLU A 183 -9.36 2.42 18.91
CA GLU A 183 -9.67 3.30 17.78
C GLU A 183 -10.38 2.52 16.66
N LEU A 184 -9.83 1.39 16.23
CA LEU A 184 -10.42 0.56 15.18
C LEU A 184 -11.81 0.01 15.57
N GLU A 185 -11.99 -0.44 16.81
CA GLU A 185 -13.28 -0.92 17.34
C GLU A 185 -14.31 0.19 17.39
N SER A 186 -13.94 1.39 17.85
CA SER A 186 -14.85 2.54 17.93
C SER A 186 -15.34 3.01 16.56
N TYR A 187 -14.55 2.79 15.51
CA TYR A 187 -14.93 3.05 14.12
C TYR A 187 -15.57 1.85 13.44
N GLY A 188 -15.77 0.74 14.16
CA GLY A 188 -16.50 -0.44 13.72
C GLY A 188 -15.74 -1.30 12.72
N ALA A 189 -14.46 -1.60 13.00
CA ALA A 189 -13.73 -2.66 12.33
C ALA A 189 -14.43 -4.02 12.53
N GLU A 190 -14.63 -4.78 11.46
CA GLU A 190 -15.27 -6.10 11.53
C GLU A 190 -14.35 -7.13 12.18
N TYR A 191 -13.06 -7.10 11.84
CA TYR A 191 -12.05 -7.98 12.41
C TYR A 191 -10.79 -7.21 12.82
N ILE A 192 -10.18 -7.62 13.93
CA ILE A 192 -8.90 -7.10 14.39
C ILE A 192 -8.05 -8.30 14.80
N VAL A 193 -6.82 -8.34 14.31
CA VAL A 193 -5.86 -9.44 14.53
C VAL A 193 -4.54 -8.90 15.05
N ASP A 194 -3.73 -9.73 15.72
CA ASP A 194 -2.47 -9.26 16.29
C ASP A 194 -1.41 -9.03 15.20
N HIS A 195 -1.46 -9.80 14.11
CA HIS A 195 -0.62 -9.62 12.94
C HIS A 195 -1.24 -10.23 11.67
N VAL A 196 -0.73 -9.83 10.50
CA VAL A 196 -1.26 -10.26 9.20
C VAL A 196 -1.32 -11.79 9.00
N GLY A 197 -0.44 -12.56 9.64
CA GLY A 197 -0.50 -14.03 9.60
C GLY A 197 -1.83 -14.65 10.09
N GLU A 198 -2.55 -13.96 10.98
CA GLU A 198 -3.79 -14.45 11.57
C GLU A 198 -5.02 -14.28 10.67
N ILE A 199 -4.91 -13.56 9.54
CA ILE A 199 -6.02 -13.47 8.58
C ILE A 199 -6.37 -14.84 8.00
N ARG A 200 -5.46 -15.81 8.06
CA ARG A 200 -5.73 -17.21 7.71
C ARG A 200 -6.96 -17.73 8.45
N ASN A 201 -7.13 -17.41 9.74
CA ASN A 201 -8.25 -17.90 10.56
C ASN A 201 -9.62 -17.29 10.17
N ILE A 202 -9.61 -16.28 9.30
CA ILE A 202 -10.81 -15.56 8.85
C ILE A 202 -11.14 -15.95 7.41
N LEU A 203 -10.12 -16.12 6.56
CA LEU A 203 -10.28 -16.27 5.11
C LEU A 203 -10.06 -17.71 4.59
N LEU A 204 -9.48 -18.62 5.39
CA LEU A 204 -9.12 -19.99 5.00
C LEU A 204 -9.62 -21.00 6.04
#